data_AF-A0A520JP57-F1
#
_entry.id   AF-A0A520JP57-F1
#
_cell.length_a   1.000
_cell.length_b   1.000
_cell.length_c   1.000
_cell.angle_alpha   90.00
_cell.angle_beta   90.00
_cell.angle_gamma   90.00
#
_symmetry.space_group_name_H-M   'P 1'
#
loop_
_entity.id
_entity.type
_entity.pdbx_description
1 polymer ?
#
loop_
_entity_poly.entity_id
_entity_poly.type
_entity_poly.pdbx_seq_one_letter_code
_entity_poly.pdbx_strand_id
1 'polypeptide(L)' 'MIKLHAEGHQAPRATIADMAWIEGHWIGDMPDGPVEHVLLSPRFGQLPGFVRALAPQNLAFYEIGVFAEIGNSL' A
#
# COMPACT_ATOMS: atom_id res chain seq x y z
N MET A 1 -16.81 1.50 -0.54
CA MET A 1 -17.52 0.58 0.38
C MET A 1 -16.63 -0.64 0.56
N ILE A 2 -16.03 -0.83 1.74
CA ILE A 2 -15.18 -1.99 2.02
C ILE A 2 -16.09 -3.20 2.24
N LYS A 3 -15.86 -4.29 1.50
CA LYS A 3 -16.52 -5.58 1.73
C LYS A 3 -15.59 -6.46 2.54
N LEU A 4 -16.00 -6.80 3.75
CA LEU A 4 -15.30 -7.79 4.58
C LEU A 4 -15.78 -9.19 4.18
N HIS A 5 -14.86 -10.16 4.20
CA HIS A 5 -15.25 -11.56 4.08
C HIS A 5 -16.06 -11.97 5.32
N ALA A 6 -17.09 -12.80 5.12
CA ALA A 6 -17.79 -13.43 6.24
C ALA A 6 -16.83 -14.35 7.00
N GLU A 7 -17.03 -14.50 8.31
CA GLU A 7 -16.24 -15.44 9.12
C GLU A 7 -16.25 -16.84 8.48
N GLY A 8 -15.07 -17.47 8.41
CA GLY A 8 -14.88 -18.78 7.79
C GLY A 8 -14.70 -18.79 6.27
N HIS A 9 -14.85 -17.66 5.57
CA HIS A 9 -14.51 -17.58 4.15
C HIS A 9 -13.01 -17.29 3.96
N GLN A 10 -12.33 -18.11 3.16
CA GLN A 10 -10.96 -17.83 2.74
C GLN A 10 -10.93 -16.73 1.68
N ALA A 11 -9.97 -15.82 1.83
CA ALA A 11 -9.64 -14.86 0.79
C ALA A 11 -9.18 -15.62 -0.48
N PRO A 12 -9.43 -15.07 -1.69
CA PRO A 12 -8.90 -15.64 -2.92
C PRO A 12 -7.38 -15.80 -2.84
N ARG A 13 -6.85 -16.81 -3.50
CA ARG A 13 -5.40 -16.97 -3.61
C ARG A 13 -4.82 -15.76 -4.33
N ALA A 14 -3.83 -15.13 -3.71
CA ALA A 14 -3.07 -14.02 -4.25
C ALA A 14 -1.63 -14.11 -3.75
N THR A 15 -0.70 -13.63 -4.55
CA THR A 15 0.73 -13.54 -4.24
C THR A 15 1.20 -12.10 -4.37
N ILE A 16 2.34 -11.79 -3.77
CA ILE A 16 2.92 -10.46 -3.87
C ILE A 16 3.41 -10.13 -5.29
N ALA A 17 3.68 -11.17 -6.10
CA ALA A 17 3.98 -11.01 -7.52
C ALA A 17 2.78 -10.47 -8.30
N ASP A 18 1.55 -10.81 -7.90
CA ASP A 18 0.33 -10.26 -8.50
C ASP A 18 0.17 -8.75 -8.24
N MET A 19 0.89 -8.23 -7.24
CA MET A 19 0.97 -6.82 -6.92
C MET A 19 2.14 -6.07 -7.59
N ALA A 20 3.02 -6.72 -8.34
CA ALA A 20 4.22 -6.07 -8.87
C ALA A 20 3.96 -4.78 -9.69
N TRP A 21 2.77 -4.64 -10.27
CA TRP A 21 2.37 -3.45 -11.02
C TRP A 21 2.25 -2.15 -10.19
N ILE A 22 2.13 -2.25 -8.86
CA ILE A 22 2.03 -1.06 -7.99
C ILE A 22 3.40 -0.44 -7.65
N GLU A 23 4.49 -1.16 -7.96
CA GLU A 23 5.86 -0.66 -7.76
C GLU A 23 6.02 0.71 -8.43
N GLY A 24 6.68 1.62 -7.72
CA GLY A 24 7.07 2.90 -8.30
C GLY A 24 6.95 4.06 -7.34
N HIS A 25 6.98 5.25 -7.95
CA HIS A 25 6.89 6.52 -7.25
C HIS A 25 5.64 7.24 -7.77
N TRP A 26 4.68 7.38 -6.88
CA TRP A 26 3.38 7.97 -7.14
C TRP A 26 3.28 9.32 -6.42
N ILE A 27 2.77 10.32 -7.12
CA ILE A 27 2.46 11.63 -6.56
C ILE A 27 1.00 11.93 -6.91
N GLY A 28 0.20 12.26 -5.91
CA GLY A 28 -1.21 12.63 -6.08
C GLY A 28 -1.55 13.92 -5.34
N ASP A 29 -2.59 14.59 -5.81
CA ASP A 29 -3.12 15.80 -5.18
C ASP A 29 -4.30 15.44 -4.26
N MET A 30 -4.29 15.96 -3.04
CA MET A 30 -5.39 15.88 -2.07
C MET A 30 -5.82 17.30 -1.66
N PRO A 31 -7.03 17.49 -1.09
CA PRO A 31 -7.50 18.81 -0.68
C PRO A 31 -6.54 19.58 0.23
N ASP A 32 -5.82 18.88 1.10
CA ASP A 32 -4.90 19.47 2.06
C ASP A 32 -3.46 19.61 1.53
N GLY A 33 -3.14 19.04 0.37
CA GLY A 33 -1.80 19.09 -0.21
C GLY A 33 -1.42 17.80 -0.96
N PRO A 34 -0.23 17.76 -1.58
CA PRO A 34 0.22 16.58 -2.31
C PRO A 34 0.59 15.45 -1.36
N VAL A 35 0.42 14.22 -1.85
CA VAL A 35 0.84 12.97 -1.21
C VAL A 35 1.78 12.23 -2.13
N GLU A 36 2.96 11.91 -1.61
CA GLU A 36 3.96 11.06 -2.24
C GLU A 36 3.83 9.65 -1.67
N HIS A 37 3.78 8.64 -2.53
CA HIS A 37 3.83 7.23 -2.15
C HIS A 37 4.90 6.53 -2.97
N VAL A 38 5.89 5.97 -2.29
CA VAL A 38 6.93 5.14 -2.93
C VAL A 38 6.75 3.71 -2.50
N LEU A 39 6.57 2.84 -3.49
CA LEU A 39 6.45 1.40 -3.33
C LEU A 39 7.68 0.75 -3.96
N LEU A 40 8.45 0.02 -3.16
CA LEU A 40 9.64 -0.67 -3.64
C LEU A 40 9.26 -1.96 -4.37
N SER A 41 10.19 -2.49 -5.16
CA SER A 41 9.98 -3.77 -5.83
C SER A 41 9.74 -4.90 -4.81
N PRO A 42 8.91 -5.90 -5.13
CA PRO A 42 8.76 -7.08 -4.30
C PRO A 42 10.11 -7.78 -4.05
N ARG A 43 10.53 -7.91 -2.80
CA ARG A 43 11.78 -8.57 -2.37
C ARG A 43 11.56 -9.25 -1.03
N PHE A 44 12.22 -10.40 -0.83
CA PHE A 44 12.17 -11.14 0.44
C PHE A 44 10.74 -11.46 0.91
N GLY A 45 9.80 -11.67 -0.02
CA GLY A 45 8.40 -11.94 0.28
C GLY A 45 7.60 -10.72 0.74
N GLN A 46 8.10 -9.51 0.53
CA GLN A 46 7.50 -8.26 0.98
C GLN A 46 7.53 -7.19 -0.12
N LEU A 47 6.57 -6.25 -0.06
CA LEU A 47 6.50 -5.08 -0.91
C LEU A 47 6.36 -3.87 0.03
N PRO A 48 7.49 -3.36 0.55
CA PRO A 48 7.50 -2.23 1.47
C PRO A 48 7.31 -0.91 0.72
N GLY A 49 6.78 0.08 1.41
CA GLY A 49 6.65 1.43 0.90
C GLY A 49 6.63 2.48 2.00
N PHE A 50 6.67 3.74 1.58
CA PHE A 50 6.46 4.86 2.47
C PHE A 50 5.55 5.90 1.83
N VAL A 51 4.81 6.60 2.69
CA VAL A 51 4.00 7.76 2.33
C VAL A 51 4.59 9.00 2.97
N ARG A 52 4.63 10.09 2.22
CA ARG A 52 4.83 11.44 2.75
C ARG A 52 3.67 12.31 2.31
N ALA A 53 2.91 12.82 3.28
CA ALA A 53 1.81 13.74 3.02
C ALA A 53 2.16 15.15 3.48
N LEU A 54 1.88 16.14 2.65
CA LEU A 54 2.01 17.55 3.00
C LEU A 54 0.63 18.15 3.31
N ALA A 55 0.61 19.05 4.27
CA ALA A 55 -0.47 19.99 4.53
C ALA A 55 -0.08 21.37 3.96
N PRO A 56 -0.98 22.38 3.90
CA PRO A 56 -0.73 23.59 3.11
C PRO A 56 0.52 24.39 3.50
N GLN A 57 0.99 24.24 4.74
CA GLN A 57 2.12 25.01 5.28
C GLN A 57 3.24 24.13 5.86
N ASN A 58 3.07 22.81 5.91
CA ASN A 58 3.98 21.91 6.62
C ASN A 58 3.82 20.45 6.20
N LEU A 59 4.74 19.60 6.67
CA LEU A 59 4.57 18.16 6.64
C LEU A 59 3.36 17.76 7.50
N ALA A 60 2.46 16.95 6.94
CA ALA A 60 1.36 16.37 7.70
C ALA A 60 1.83 15.11 8.43
N PHE A 61 2.31 14.10 7.70
CA PHE A 61 2.81 12.86 8.29
C PHE A 61 3.73 12.07 7.35
N TYR A 62 4.40 11.07 7.94
CA TYR A 62 5.03 9.95 7.26
C TYR A 62 4.37 8.64 7.70
N GLU A 63 4.21 7.72 6.76
CA GLU A 63 3.80 6.33 7.03
C GLU A 63 4.81 5.39 6.38
N ILE A 64 5.12 4.29 7.05
CA ILE A 64 5.85 3.17 6.46
C ILE A 64 4.93 1.97 6.53
N GLY A 65 4.71 1.34 5.39
CA GLY A 65 3.79 0.21 5.25
C GLY A 65 4.44 -0.93 4.47
N VAL A 66 3.82 -2.10 4.53
CA VAL A 66 4.25 -3.28 3.78
C VAL A 66 3.04 -4.11 3.37
N PHE A 67 3.03 -4.56 2.12
CA PHE A 67 2.17 -5.66 1.69
C PHE A 67 2.93 -6.97 1.91
N ALA A 68 2.27 -7.96 2.48
CA ALA A 68 2.86 -9.26 2.80
C ALA A 68 1.80 -10.35 2.68
N GLU A 69 2.20 -11.51 2.17
CA GLU A 69 1.28 -12.65 2.01
C GLU A 69 0.92 -13.27 3.37
N ILE A 70 -0.38 -13.52 3.60
CA ILE A 70 -0.89 -14.20 4.78
C ILE A 70 -1.87 -15.29 4.33
N GLY A 71 -1.65 -16.54 4.78
CA GLY A 71 -2.60 -17.63 4.57
C GLY A 71 -2.85 -17.97 3.09
N ASN A 72 -1.81 -17.94 2.24
CA ASN A 72 -1.87 -18.10 0.78
C ASN A 72 -2.70 -17.03 0.05
N SER A 73 -2.84 -15.87 0.67
CA SER A 73 -3.43 -14.66 0.08
C SER A 73 -2.54 -13.46 0.39
N LEU A 74 -2.96 -12.27 -0.02
CA LEU A 74 -2.24 -11.00 0.16
C LEU A 74 -3.06 -10.02 0.99
#